data_AF-A0A928NBG9-F1
#
_entry.id   AF-A0A928NBG9-F1
#
_cell.length_a   1.000
_cell.length_b   1.000
_cell.length_c   1.000
_cell.angle_alpha   90.00
_cell.angle_beta   90.00
_cell.angle_gamma   90.00
#
_symmetry.space_group_name_H-M   'P 1'
#
loop_
_entity.id
_entity.type
_entity.pdbx_description
1 polymer ?
#
loop_
_entity_poly.entity_id
_entity_poly.type
_entity_poly.pdbx_seq_one_letter_code
_entity_poly.pdbx_strand_id
1 'polypeptide(L)'
;QRQKLGAEVYVAIPKPTRYRYDKKHRELLHLLRRLELGLLFVTPEKQLVEAVLHPQPLDLKQTLNAAKKKRKALEKELEERQFSMNQGGCSKTKILTAYREQALFICCALSETESYSAKELAELTGMEQTKVSAMLRRNYYHWFEQPQKGSYCLTEEGRLGMKQYPTVTAFYLKKLQEKSKL
;
A
#
# COMPACT_ATOMS: atom_id res chain seq x y z
N GLN A 1 3.77 -32.91 11.13
CA GLN A 1 4.12 -34.32 10.88
C GLN A 1 3.09 -35.02 10.00
N ARG A 2 1.77 -34.96 10.29
CA ARG A 2 0.73 -35.63 9.47
C ARG A 2 0.50 -35.04 8.08
N GLN A 3 0.54 -33.71 7.93
CA GLN A 3 0.40 -33.07 6.61
C GLN A 3 1.51 -33.49 5.63
N LYS A 4 2.73 -33.77 6.12
CA LYS A 4 3.84 -34.26 5.29
C LYS A 4 3.56 -35.64 4.68
N LEU A 5 2.62 -36.39 5.24
CA LEU A 5 2.24 -37.73 4.79
C LEU A 5 1.07 -37.71 3.78
N GLY A 6 0.59 -36.53 3.38
CA GLY A 6 -0.56 -36.39 2.46
C GLY A 6 -1.91 -36.76 3.07
N ALA A 7 -1.99 -36.91 4.40
CA ALA A 7 -3.24 -37.18 5.09
C ALA A 7 -4.12 -35.91 5.13
N GLU A 8 -5.45 -36.09 5.09
CA GLU A 8 -6.38 -35.00 5.39
C GLU A 8 -6.22 -34.57 6.85
N VAL A 9 -5.80 -33.31 7.06
CA VAL A 9 -5.59 -32.77 8.40
C VAL A 9 -6.68 -31.77 8.73
N TYR A 10 -7.32 -31.99 9.88
CA TYR A 10 -8.35 -31.11 10.42
C TYR A 10 -7.89 -30.45 11.72
N VAL A 11 -8.25 -29.18 11.90
CA VAL A 11 -8.18 -28.48 13.18
C VAL A 11 -9.57 -28.55 13.81
N ALA A 12 -9.66 -29.11 15.02
CA ALA A 12 -10.91 -29.17 15.77
C ALA A 12 -10.92 -28.09 16.85
N ILE A 13 -11.95 -27.24 16.86
CA ILE A 13 -12.17 -26.26 17.93
C ILE A 13 -13.57 -26.41 18.52
N PRO A 14 -13.77 -26.09 19.81
CA PRO A 14 -15.11 -26.03 20.38
C PRO A 14 -15.99 -25.04 19.60
N LYS A 15 -17.24 -25.41 19.34
CA LYS A 15 -18.17 -24.53 18.62
C LYS A 15 -18.41 -23.26 19.45
N PRO A 16 -18.09 -22.06 18.94
CA PRO A 16 -18.29 -20.84 19.70
C PRO A 16 -19.79 -20.59 19.93
N THR A 17 -20.16 -20.22 21.15
CA THR A 17 -21.56 -19.96 21.55
C THR A 17 -22.22 -18.87 20.69
N ARG A 18 -21.42 -17.93 20.18
CA ARG A 18 -21.85 -16.93 19.19
C ARG A 18 -20.98 -17.04 17.95
N TYR A 19 -21.32 -17.99 17.08
CA TYR A 19 -20.74 -18.06 15.75
C TYR A 19 -21.20 -16.87 14.90
N ARG A 20 -20.27 -16.01 14.50
CA ARG A 20 -20.52 -14.92 13.54
C ARG A 20 -19.51 -15.02 12.40
N TYR A 21 -20.02 -14.93 11.18
CA TYR A 21 -19.20 -14.89 9.97
C TYR A 21 -18.62 -13.48 9.76
N ASP A 22 -17.76 -13.06 10.69
CA ASP A 22 -17.15 -11.74 10.69
C ASP A 22 -15.87 -11.69 9.82
N LYS A 23 -15.19 -10.54 9.84
CA LYS A 23 -13.93 -10.37 9.10
C LYS A 23 -12.84 -11.32 9.61
N LYS A 24 -12.73 -11.49 10.94
CA LYS A 24 -11.71 -12.36 11.55
C LYS A 24 -11.93 -13.82 11.18
N HIS A 25 -13.18 -14.27 11.17
CA HIS A 25 -13.54 -15.63 10.78
C HIS A 25 -13.21 -15.89 9.31
N ARG A 26 -13.50 -14.92 8.41
CA ARG A 26 -13.10 -15.02 7.01
C ARG A 26 -11.59 -15.11 6.85
N GLU A 27 -10.83 -14.28 7.54
CA GLU A 27 -9.36 -14.30 7.52
C GLU A 27 -8.81 -15.65 8.03
N LEU A 28 -9.39 -16.21 9.10
CA LEU A 28 -9.06 -17.54 9.61
C LEU A 28 -9.33 -18.63 8.56
N LEU A 29 -10.52 -18.65 7.95
CA LEU A 29 -10.86 -19.62 6.91
C LEU A 29 -9.94 -19.49 5.69
N HIS A 30 -9.59 -18.26 5.31
CA HIS A 30 -8.62 -18.00 4.24
C HIS A 30 -7.23 -18.55 4.61
N LEU A 31 -6.79 -18.41 5.86
CA LEU A 31 -5.53 -18.98 6.33
C LEU A 31 -5.56 -20.51 6.24
N LEU A 32 -6.61 -21.15 6.77
CA LEU A 32 -6.74 -22.61 6.76
C LEU A 32 -6.76 -23.18 5.35
N ARG A 33 -7.47 -22.53 4.41
CA ARG A 33 -7.43 -22.90 2.97
C ARG A 33 -6.03 -22.81 2.38
N ARG A 34 -5.26 -21.76 2.73
CA ARG A 34 -3.88 -21.60 2.25
C ARG A 34 -2.90 -22.60 2.85
N LEU A 35 -3.23 -23.15 4.01
CA LEU A 35 -2.48 -24.20 4.67
C LEU A 35 -3.01 -25.60 4.32
N GLU A 36 -4.04 -25.71 3.47
CA GLU A 36 -4.69 -26.98 3.10
C GLU A 36 -5.22 -27.75 4.33
N LEU A 37 -5.71 -27.02 5.34
CA LEU A 37 -6.26 -27.59 6.57
C LEU A 37 -7.79 -27.50 6.57
N GLY A 38 -8.42 -28.55 7.11
CA GLY A 38 -9.84 -28.54 7.43
C GLY A 38 -10.13 -27.91 8.79
N LEU A 39 -11.40 -27.54 9.01
CA LEU A 39 -11.90 -27.01 10.27
C LEU A 39 -13.12 -27.81 10.71
N LEU A 40 -13.09 -28.33 11.93
CA LEU A 40 -14.19 -29.00 12.59
C LEU A 40 -14.64 -28.18 13.81
N PHE A 41 -15.94 -28.00 13.96
CA PHE A 41 -16.55 -27.56 15.20
C PHE A 41 -17.03 -28.76 16.00
N VAL A 42 -16.62 -28.81 17.25
CA VAL A 42 -17.01 -29.86 18.18
C VAL A 42 -17.88 -29.24 19.26
N THR A 43 -19.03 -29.86 19.53
CA THR A 43 -19.90 -29.54 20.67
C THR A 43 -19.86 -30.73 21.62
N PRO A 44 -18.96 -30.76 22.62
CA PRO A 44 -18.77 -31.90 23.51
C PRO A 44 -20.08 -32.32 24.21
N GLU A 45 -20.90 -31.34 24.62
CA GLU A 45 -22.14 -31.56 25.36
C GLU A 45 -23.18 -32.33 24.56
N LYS A 46 -23.17 -32.18 23.23
CA LYS A 46 -24.09 -32.85 22.30
C LYS A 46 -23.42 -33.98 21.51
N GLN A 47 -22.15 -34.26 21.77
CA GLN A 47 -21.31 -35.18 20.98
C GLN A 47 -21.41 -34.92 19.46
N LEU A 48 -21.55 -33.65 19.07
CA LEU A 48 -21.79 -33.25 17.69
C LEU A 48 -20.49 -32.69 17.08
N VAL A 49 -20.17 -33.15 15.87
CA VAL A 49 -19.05 -32.64 15.07
C VAL A 49 -19.59 -32.09 13.76
N GLU A 50 -19.26 -30.84 13.45
CA GLU A 50 -19.65 -30.14 12.22
C GLU A 50 -18.41 -29.77 11.42
N ALA A 51 -18.34 -30.23 10.16
CA ALA A 51 -17.26 -29.84 9.26
C ALA A 51 -17.56 -28.49 8.60
N VAL A 52 -16.76 -27.48 8.91
CA VAL A 52 -16.90 -26.10 8.40
C VAL A 52 -16.07 -25.90 7.14
N LEU A 53 -14.90 -26.56 7.09
CA LEU A 53 -13.98 -26.49 5.97
C LEU A 53 -13.32 -27.86 5.81
N HIS A 54 -13.29 -28.37 4.58
CA HIS A 54 -12.50 -29.56 4.25
C HIS A 54 -11.11 -29.13 3.76
N PRO A 55 -10.06 -29.91 4.09
CA PRO A 55 -8.74 -29.68 3.52
C PRO A 55 -8.83 -29.91 2.01
N GLN A 56 -8.40 -28.92 1.24
CA GLN A 56 -8.37 -29.01 -0.21
C GLN A 56 -6.97 -28.59 -0.69
N PRO A 57 -6.41 -29.28 -1.71
CA PRO A 57 -5.16 -28.86 -2.32
C PRO A 57 -5.28 -27.43 -2.85
N LEU A 58 -4.31 -26.57 -2.51
CA LEU A 58 -4.24 -25.23 -3.04
C LEU A 58 -3.46 -25.25 -4.36
N ASP A 59 -4.09 -24.81 -5.45
CA ASP A 59 -3.35 -24.50 -6.67
C ASP A 59 -2.47 -23.25 -6.44
N LEU A 60 -1.24 -23.51 -6.01
CA LEU A 60 -0.22 -22.50 -5.78
C LEU A 60 0.09 -21.70 -7.05
N LYS A 61 0.12 -22.35 -8.22
CA LYS A 61 0.45 -21.68 -9.48
C LYS A 61 -0.63 -20.68 -9.85
N GLN A 62 -1.89 -21.09 -9.80
CA GLN A 62 -3.02 -20.20 -10.07
C GLN A 62 -3.04 -19.02 -9.08
N THR A 63 -2.85 -19.31 -7.79
CA THR A 63 -2.85 -18.29 -6.72
C THR A 63 -1.73 -17.26 -6.92
N LEU A 64 -0.51 -17.71 -7.21
CA LEU A 64 0.63 -16.83 -7.45
C LEU A 64 0.45 -16.01 -8.73
N ASN A 65 -0.09 -16.62 -9.78
CA ASN A 65 -0.37 -15.92 -11.04
C ASN A 65 -1.42 -14.83 -10.87
N ALA A 66 -2.50 -15.10 -10.13
CA ALA A 66 -3.51 -14.11 -9.79
C ALA A 66 -2.93 -12.94 -8.97
N ALA A 67 -1.97 -13.22 -8.09
CA ALA A 67 -1.30 -12.21 -7.26
C ALA A 67 -0.18 -11.45 -8.00
N LYS A 68 0.31 -11.94 -9.15
CA LYS A 68 1.50 -11.42 -9.85
C LYS A 68 1.44 -9.92 -10.13
N LYS A 69 0.31 -9.41 -10.61
CA LYS A 69 0.13 -7.98 -10.92
C LYS A 69 0.22 -7.11 -9.65
N LYS A 70 -0.43 -7.55 -8.56
CA LYS A 70 -0.39 -6.83 -7.27
C LYS A 70 1.01 -6.88 -6.67
N ARG A 71 1.69 -8.01 -6.76
CA ARG A 71 3.08 -8.17 -6.30
C ARG A 71 4.03 -7.25 -7.05
N LYS A 72 3.96 -7.24 -8.39
CA LYS A 72 4.79 -6.34 -9.22
C LYS A 72 4.52 -4.85 -8.92
N ALA A 73 3.27 -4.48 -8.67
CA ALA A 73 2.93 -3.11 -8.28
C ALA A 73 3.51 -2.74 -6.91
N LEU A 74 3.51 -3.68 -5.95
CA LEU A 74 4.14 -3.50 -4.64
C LEU A 74 5.66 -3.41 -4.74
N GLU A 75 6.29 -4.31 -5.49
CA GLU A 75 7.74 -4.31 -5.75
C GLU A 75 8.17 -2.96 -6.34
N LYS A 76 7.47 -2.49 -7.38
CA LYS A 76 7.73 -1.17 -7.99
C LYS A 76 7.58 -0.01 -6.99
N GLU A 77 6.56 -0.05 -6.15
CA GLU A 77 6.36 0.99 -5.13
C GLU A 77 7.48 1.01 -4.09
N LEU A 78 7.98 -0.16 -3.69
CA LEU A 78 9.09 -0.27 -2.75
C LEU A 78 10.42 0.20 -3.36
N GLU A 79 10.71 -0.17 -4.61
CA GLU A 79 11.91 0.28 -5.34
C GLU A 79 11.94 1.80 -5.56
N GLU A 80 10.77 2.40 -5.80
CA GLU A 80 10.66 3.84 -6.02
C GLU A 80 10.72 4.68 -4.73
N ARG A 81 10.68 4.05 -3.55
CA ARG A 81 10.65 4.75 -2.26
C ARG A 81 12.07 5.02 -1.76
N GLN A 82 12.42 6.28 -1.50
CA GLN A 82 13.73 6.63 -0.92
C GLN A 82 13.70 6.58 0.61
N PHE A 83 12.53 6.80 1.24
CA PHE A 83 12.42 6.89 2.69
C PHE A 83 11.68 5.70 3.32
N SER A 84 12.31 5.00 4.26
CA SER A 84 11.69 3.95 5.06
C SER A 84 11.16 4.49 6.40
N MET A 85 10.14 5.35 6.37
CA MET A 85 9.48 5.86 7.60
C MET A 85 8.28 5.01 8.05
N ASN A 86 7.91 4.00 7.26
CA ASN A 86 6.73 3.20 7.54
C ASN A 86 7.07 2.11 8.58
N GLN A 87 6.70 2.36 9.84
CA GLN A 87 6.71 1.33 10.88
C GLN A 87 5.50 0.39 10.71
N GLY A 88 5.76 -0.92 10.73
CA GLY A 88 4.72 -1.94 10.66
C GLY A 88 3.82 -1.92 11.89
N GLY A 89 2.54 -2.24 11.71
CA GLY A 89 1.58 -2.32 12.82
C GLY A 89 1.06 -0.98 13.34
N CYS A 90 1.47 0.15 12.76
CA CYS A 90 0.90 1.44 13.11
C CYS A 90 -0.52 1.57 12.56
N SER A 91 -1.48 1.74 13.47
CA SER A 91 -2.82 2.21 13.15
C SER A 91 -2.84 3.73 13.33
N LYS A 92 -3.41 4.47 12.38
CA LYS A 92 -3.63 5.93 12.41
C LYS A 92 -2.48 6.85 11.99
N THR A 93 -1.25 6.36 11.74
CA THR A 93 -0.21 7.17 11.08
C THR A 93 -0.35 7.07 9.56
N LYS A 94 -0.20 8.21 8.86
CA LYS A 94 -0.27 8.25 7.40
C LYS A 94 0.98 7.58 6.81
N ILE A 95 0.77 6.50 6.07
CA ILE A 95 1.84 5.75 5.38
C ILE A 95 2.47 6.63 4.29
N LEU A 96 3.79 6.78 4.29
CA LEU A 96 4.52 7.43 3.21
C LEU A 96 4.70 6.43 2.06
N THR A 97 3.91 6.58 1.01
CA THR A 97 4.06 5.79 -0.22
C THR A 97 5.03 6.48 -1.17
N ALA A 98 5.64 5.76 -2.12
CA ALA A 98 6.50 6.35 -3.15
C ALA A 98 5.77 7.43 -3.96
N TYR A 99 4.47 7.24 -4.24
CA TYR A 99 3.64 8.28 -4.88
C TYR A 99 3.57 9.54 -4.02
N ARG A 100 3.35 9.41 -2.70
CA ARG A 100 3.26 10.55 -1.79
C ARG A 100 4.60 11.25 -1.65
N GLU A 101 5.69 10.49 -1.57
CA GLU A 101 7.06 11.01 -1.53
C GLU A 101 7.39 11.83 -2.79
N GLN A 102 7.10 11.30 -3.98
CA GLN A 102 7.27 12.01 -5.25
C GLN A 102 6.35 13.23 -5.35
N ALA A 103 5.12 13.15 -4.82
CA ALA A 103 4.21 14.30 -4.80
C ALA A 103 4.75 15.40 -3.86
N LEU A 104 5.31 15.04 -2.70
CA LEU A 104 6.00 15.99 -1.81
C LEU A 104 7.21 16.60 -2.49
N PHE A 105 7.96 15.85 -3.30
CA PHE A 105 9.08 16.39 -4.06
C PHE A 105 8.60 17.46 -5.08
N ILE A 106 7.51 17.20 -5.80
CA ILE A 106 6.89 18.20 -6.69
C ILE A 106 6.42 19.43 -5.89
N CYS A 107 5.85 19.22 -4.69
CA CYS A 107 5.47 20.34 -3.83
C CYS A 107 6.66 21.20 -3.41
N CYS A 108 7.81 20.57 -3.11
CA CYS A 108 9.05 21.29 -2.81
C CYS A 108 9.51 22.12 -4.01
N ALA A 109 9.48 21.55 -5.22
CA ALA A 109 9.83 22.30 -6.43
C ALA A 109 8.89 23.50 -6.67
N LEU A 110 7.59 23.31 -6.49
CA LEU A 110 6.59 24.39 -6.60
C LEU A 110 6.62 25.40 -5.44
N SER A 111 7.38 25.15 -4.38
CA SER A 111 7.48 26.09 -3.26
C SER A 111 8.50 27.22 -3.49
N GLU A 112 9.41 27.03 -4.45
CA GLU A 112 10.46 28.01 -4.76
C GLU A 112 9.99 29.14 -5.69
N THR A 113 8.98 28.91 -6.53
CA THR A 113 8.43 29.91 -7.45
C THR A 113 6.91 29.86 -7.52
N GLU A 114 6.30 30.89 -8.11
CA GLU A 114 4.83 31.01 -8.15
C GLU A 114 4.17 29.96 -9.05
N SER A 115 4.80 29.53 -10.16
CA SER A 115 4.20 28.54 -11.05
C SER A 115 5.22 27.85 -11.97
N TYR A 116 5.04 26.55 -12.23
CA TYR A 116 5.85 25.79 -13.19
C TYR A 116 5.00 24.96 -14.16
N SER A 117 5.53 24.74 -15.35
CA SER A 117 5.01 23.75 -16.28
C SER A 117 5.38 22.32 -15.88
N ALA A 118 4.62 21.33 -16.36
CA ALA A 118 4.92 19.92 -16.10
C ALA A 118 6.29 19.49 -16.67
N LYS A 119 6.81 20.20 -17.68
CA LYS A 119 8.13 19.94 -18.26
C LYS A 119 9.24 20.45 -17.34
N GLU A 120 9.14 21.68 -16.88
CA GLU A 120 10.10 22.27 -15.94
C GLU A 120 10.14 21.48 -14.63
N LEU A 121 8.98 21.06 -14.12
CA LEU A 121 8.93 20.20 -12.93
C LEU A 121 9.63 18.86 -13.13
N ALA A 122 9.52 18.27 -14.33
CA ALA A 122 10.22 17.04 -14.66
C ALA A 122 11.74 17.25 -14.72
N GLU A 123 12.19 18.36 -15.29
CA GLU A 123 13.61 18.74 -15.36
C GLU A 123 14.18 19.01 -13.96
N LEU A 124 13.48 19.78 -13.13
CA LEU A 124 13.89 20.08 -11.75
C LEU A 124 13.98 18.80 -10.90
N THR A 125 12.92 17.99 -10.92
CA THR A 125 12.87 16.76 -10.11
C THR A 125 13.69 15.60 -10.68
N GLY A 126 14.07 15.65 -11.96
CA GLY A 126 14.71 14.54 -12.67
C GLY A 126 13.79 13.34 -12.88
N MET A 127 12.47 13.54 -12.75
CA MET A 127 11.47 12.49 -12.98
C MET A 127 11.02 12.46 -14.44
N GLU A 128 10.47 11.33 -14.88
CA GLU A 128 9.89 11.22 -16.21
C GLU A 128 8.70 12.19 -16.37
N GLN A 129 8.70 12.97 -17.46
CA GLN A 129 7.68 13.99 -17.72
C GLN A 129 6.25 13.43 -17.75
N THR A 130 6.07 12.22 -18.30
CA THR A 130 4.77 11.53 -18.36
C THR A 130 4.24 11.24 -16.95
N LYS A 131 5.14 10.86 -16.03
CA LYS A 131 4.84 10.56 -14.63
C LYS A 131 4.42 11.82 -13.89
N VAL A 132 5.21 12.90 -13.99
CA VAL A 132 4.89 14.20 -13.38
C VAL A 132 3.54 14.71 -13.88
N SER A 133 3.31 14.66 -15.20
CA SER A 133 2.03 15.07 -15.81
C SER A 133 0.85 14.24 -15.29
N ALA A 134 1.02 12.92 -15.15
CA ALA A 134 -0.01 12.05 -14.60
C ALA A 134 -0.29 12.33 -13.12
N MET A 135 0.74 12.64 -12.33
CA MET A 135 0.59 12.99 -10.92
C MET A 135 -0.17 14.30 -10.73
N LEU A 136 0.21 15.35 -11.48
CA LEU A 136 -0.45 16.66 -11.47
C LEU A 136 -1.91 16.57 -11.92
N ARG A 137 -2.23 15.73 -12.92
CA ARG A 137 -3.61 15.53 -13.40
C ARG A 137 -4.47 14.72 -12.43
N ARG A 138 -3.93 13.65 -11.83
CA ARG A 138 -4.70 12.81 -10.90
C ARG A 138 -4.95 13.49 -9.57
N ASN A 139 -3.97 14.27 -9.09
CA ASN A 139 -4.04 15.14 -7.93
C ASN A 139 -4.81 14.53 -6.72
N TYR A 140 -4.48 13.29 -6.33
CA TYR A 140 -5.23 12.53 -5.31
C TYR A 140 -5.32 13.21 -3.94
N TYR A 141 -4.42 14.16 -3.67
CA TYR A 141 -4.34 14.88 -2.40
C TYR A 141 -4.71 16.36 -2.52
N HIS A 142 -5.11 16.82 -3.71
CA HIS A 142 -5.45 18.23 -3.97
C HIS A 142 -4.32 19.22 -3.63
N TRP A 143 -3.07 18.77 -3.69
CA TRP A 143 -1.87 19.59 -3.39
C TRP A 143 -1.50 20.56 -4.50
N PHE A 144 -2.03 20.35 -5.70
CA PHE A 144 -1.69 21.16 -6.88
C PHE A 144 -2.95 21.82 -7.45
N GLU A 145 -2.78 23.00 -8.04
CA GLU A 145 -3.80 23.68 -8.81
C GLU A 145 -3.25 24.17 -10.15
N GLN A 146 -4.15 24.45 -11.08
CA GLN A 146 -3.80 24.88 -12.44
C GLN A 146 -4.45 26.25 -12.70
N PRO A 147 -3.79 27.37 -12.36
CA PRO A 147 -4.36 28.70 -12.59
C PRO A 147 -4.37 29.09 -14.07
N GLN A 148 -3.44 28.56 -14.87
CA GLN A 148 -3.38 28.75 -16.31
C GLN A 148 -3.13 27.43 -17.02
N LYS A 149 -3.59 27.30 -18.26
CA LYS A 149 -3.41 26.07 -19.04
C LYS A 149 -1.92 25.74 -19.18
N GLY A 150 -1.53 24.59 -18.63
CA GLY A 150 -0.15 24.11 -18.66
C GLY A 150 0.75 24.61 -17.53
N SER A 151 0.29 25.53 -16.67
CA SER A 151 1.02 26.01 -15.51
C SER A 151 0.39 25.51 -14.21
N TYR A 152 1.21 25.03 -13.27
CA TYR A 152 0.78 24.44 -12.01
C TYR A 152 1.36 25.20 -10.83
N CYS A 153 0.56 25.31 -9.77
CA CYS A 153 0.90 26.00 -8.52
C CYS A 153 0.59 25.11 -7.32
N LEU A 154 1.19 25.45 -6.18
CA LEU A 154 1.00 24.76 -4.92
C LEU A 154 -0.20 25.32 -4.16
N THR A 155 -1.17 24.47 -3.80
CA THR A 155 -2.32 24.86 -2.97
C THR A 155 -1.95 24.98 -1.49
N GLU A 156 -2.81 25.59 -0.69
CA GLU A 156 -2.64 25.63 0.77
C GLU A 156 -2.62 24.22 1.38
N GLU A 157 -3.42 23.28 0.86
CA GLU A 157 -3.38 21.88 1.30
C GLU A 157 -2.03 21.21 1.00
N GLY A 158 -1.41 21.56 -0.13
CA GLY A 158 -0.05 21.12 -0.46
C GLY A 158 0.99 21.64 0.53
N ARG A 159 0.91 22.93 0.91
CA ARG A 159 1.78 23.54 1.93
C ARG A 159 1.61 22.87 3.30
N LEU A 160 0.37 22.58 3.70
CA LEU A 160 0.09 21.82 4.92
C LEU A 160 0.61 20.38 4.84
N GLY A 161 0.50 19.73 3.67
CA GLY A 161 1.06 18.41 3.39
C GLY A 161 2.56 18.37 3.59
N MET A 162 3.29 19.39 3.11
CA MET A 162 4.73 19.52 3.32
C MET A 162 5.12 19.61 4.79
N LYS A 163 4.36 20.38 5.59
CA LYS A 163 4.58 20.52 7.04
C LYS A 163 4.35 19.21 7.81
N GLN A 164 3.50 18.32 7.30
CA GLN A 164 3.25 17.01 7.92
C GLN A 164 4.44 16.04 7.78
N TYR A 165 5.33 16.26 6.81
CA TYR A 165 6.49 15.40 6.54
C TYR A 165 7.80 16.20 6.50
N PRO A 166 8.22 16.83 7.61
CA PRO A 166 9.35 17.78 7.64
C PRO A 166 10.68 17.14 7.22
N THR A 167 10.92 15.89 7.60
CA THR A 167 12.16 15.17 7.25
C THR A 167 12.28 14.91 5.75
N VAL A 168 11.17 14.56 5.09
CA VAL A 168 11.14 14.29 3.65
C VAL A 168 11.28 15.60 2.87
N THR A 169 10.57 16.64 3.29
CA THR A 169 10.60 17.94 2.61
C THR A 169 11.94 18.64 2.76
N ALA A 170 12.56 18.61 3.94
CA ALA A 170 13.89 19.16 4.16
C ALA A 170 14.95 18.51 3.25
N PHE A 171 14.88 17.19 3.05
CA PHE A 171 15.77 16.49 2.13
C PHE A 171 15.60 16.95 0.68
N TYR A 172 14.37 17.04 0.18
CA TYR A 172 14.13 17.42 -1.21
C TYR A 172 14.41 18.90 -1.48
N LEU A 173 14.14 19.79 -0.53
CA LEU A 173 14.53 21.19 -0.64
C LEU A 173 16.06 21.34 -0.75
N LYS A 174 16.81 20.63 0.11
CA LYS A 174 18.27 20.61 0.02
C LYS A 174 18.75 20.09 -1.34
N LYS A 175 18.14 19.02 -1.84
CA LYS A 175 18.45 18.42 -3.14
C LYS A 175 18.20 19.38 -4.31
N LEU A 176 17.13 20.18 -4.26
CA LEU A 176 16.84 21.20 -5.27
C LEU A 176 17.86 22.34 -5.23
N GLN A 177 18.20 22.82 -4.03
CA GLN A 177 19.22 23.86 -3.85
C GLN A 177 20.60 23.46 -4.36
N GLU A 178 21.01 22.21 -4.14
CA GLU A 178 22.27 21.67 -4.67
C GLU A 178 22.26 21.64 -6.20
N LYS A 179 21.12 21.33 -6.81
CA LYS A 179 20.95 21.29 -8.26
C LYS A 179 20.89 22.67 -8.91
N SER A 180 20.36 23.68 -8.22
CA SER A 180 20.33 25.07 -8.69
C SER A 180 21.70 25.77 -8.63
N LYS A 181 22.66 25.23 -7.88
CA LYS A 181 24.02 25.78 -7.75
C LYS A 181 25.01 25.24 -8.79
N LEU A 182 24.59 24.24 -9.57
CA LEU A 182 25.34 23.62 -10.67
C LEU A 182 24.90 24.22 -12.00
#